data_AF-A0A954NLY9-F1
#
_entry.id   AF-A0A954NLY9-F1
#
_cell.length_a   1.000
_cell.length_b   1.000
_cell.length_c   1.000
_cell.angle_alpha   90.00
_cell.angle_beta   90.00
_cell.angle_gamma   90.00
#
_symmetry.space_group_name_H-M   'P 1'
#
loop_
_entity.id
_entity.type
_entity.pdbx_description
1 polymer ?
#
loop_
_entity_poly.entity_id
_entity_poly.type
_entity_poly.pdbx_seq_one_letter_code
_entity_poly.pdbx_strand_id
1 'polypeptide(L)'
;MTTEPDNPITNSTGTFAFSYKTAWDHVKGFFSRPLPLLAFTSASFGGLWSIYESSVSSLGLVTNRPVAYTWILAIAAVSSAISRLWTYVNTIPDGLDELLPHASRIAHLQRPKWEFRFAKAVLAHLISPIDREWQDIRNDNVYVVASRPRDFRSYFQWLAGRPDNCSRMLTVAKKTMLFELPQALTSTEQKPADPKQILNRIQTIVDLYRESVAFEKTSLAIIPPDEMLIVHKLQIGWAEPIRDAVHQLFKFLQDVCDVDPKTESNIAFTITFDGPPNIDDYCAELARVKRLLPQIMEKEW
;
A
#
# COMPACT_ATOMS: atom_id res chain seq x y z
N MET A 1 25.20 -22.25 12.46
CA MET A 1 25.18 -22.98 11.17
C MET A 1 23.74 -23.20 10.77
N THR A 2 23.13 -22.16 10.22
CA THR A 2 21.85 -22.25 9.50
C THR A 2 22.23 -22.39 8.04
N THR A 3 21.82 -23.50 7.43
CA THR A 3 21.93 -23.75 5.99
C THR A 3 21.33 -22.55 5.24
N GLU A 4 22.22 -21.75 4.68
CA GLU A 4 21.90 -20.71 3.72
C GLU A 4 21.27 -21.42 2.51
N PRO A 5 20.07 -21.03 2.05
CA PRO A 5 19.55 -21.58 0.80
C PRO A 5 20.50 -21.17 -0.34
N ASP A 6 21.08 -22.18 -1.01
CA ASP A 6 22.12 -22.12 -2.06
C ASP A 6 21.79 -21.30 -3.32
N ASN A 7 20.73 -20.50 -3.31
CA ASN A 7 20.48 -19.50 -4.34
C ASN A 7 19.90 -18.25 -3.67
N PRO A 8 20.64 -17.12 -3.61
CA PRO A 8 20.06 -15.86 -3.23
C PRO A 8 18.99 -15.54 -4.27
N ILE A 9 17.72 -15.69 -3.88
CA ILE A 9 16.58 -15.37 -4.72
C ILE A 9 16.66 -13.86 -4.98
N THR A 10 17.13 -13.53 -6.18
CA THR A 10 17.38 -12.16 -6.66
C THR A 10 16.39 -11.77 -7.74
N ASN A 11 15.61 -12.72 -8.25
CA ASN A 11 14.62 -12.54 -9.29
C ASN A 11 13.39 -13.43 -9.04
N SER A 12 12.22 -12.90 -9.36
CA SER A 12 10.95 -13.65 -9.33
C SER A 12 10.23 -13.35 -10.62
N THR A 13 10.17 -14.34 -11.52
CA THR A 13 9.44 -14.21 -12.79
C THR A 13 8.07 -14.86 -12.60
N GLY A 14 7.00 -14.10 -12.80
CA GLY A 14 5.63 -14.58 -12.67
C GLY A 14 4.80 -14.28 -13.91
N THR A 15 3.90 -15.19 -14.27
CA THR A 15 2.80 -14.93 -15.20
C THR A 15 1.56 -14.57 -14.38
N PHE A 16 0.91 -13.47 -14.71
CA PHE A 16 -0.27 -12.99 -14.01
C PHE A 16 -1.52 -13.26 -14.84
N ALA A 17 -2.48 -13.98 -14.26
CA ALA A 17 -3.85 -14.02 -14.76
C ALA A 17 -4.68 -12.96 -14.01
N PHE A 18 -5.50 -12.23 -14.77
CA PHE A 18 -6.28 -11.11 -14.25
C PHE A 18 -7.74 -11.54 -14.00
N SER A 19 -8.29 -11.18 -12.85
CA SER A 19 -9.74 -11.28 -12.62
C SER A 19 -10.38 -9.90 -12.81
N TYR A 20 -11.59 -9.87 -13.34
CA TYR A 20 -12.36 -8.63 -13.41
C TYR A 20 -13.85 -8.93 -13.41
N LYS A 21 -14.64 -7.99 -12.91
CA LYS A 21 -16.10 -8.08 -12.98
C LYS A 21 -16.55 -7.80 -14.41
N THR A 22 -17.45 -8.64 -14.91
CA THR A 22 -18.11 -8.41 -16.19
C THR A 22 -19.19 -7.34 -16.05
N ALA A 23 -19.65 -6.78 -17.18
CA ALA A 23 -20.80 -5.89 -17.17
C ALA A 23 -22.04 -6.55 -16.54
N TRP A 24 -22.18 -7.86 -16.71
CA TRP A 24 -23.26 -8.64 -16.12
C TRP A 24 -23.17 -8.72 -14.59
N ASP A 25 -21.96 -8.88 -14.03
CA ASP A 25 -21.75 -8.88 -12.58
C ASP A 25 -22.16 -7.54 -11.95
N HIS A 26 -21.90 -6.43 -12.66
CA HIS A 26 -22.34 -5.11 -12.24
C HIS A 26 -23.86 -4.95 -12.29
N VAL A 27 -24.51 -5.44 -13.35
CA VAL A 27 -25.98 -5.44 -13.48
C VAL A 27 -26.61 -6.27 -12.35
N LYS A 28 -26.11 -7.49 -12.12
CA LYS A 28 -26.57 -8.36 -11.03
C LYS A 28 -26.36 -7.71 -9.66
N GLY A 29 -25.22 -7.07 -9.44
CA GLY A 29 -24.91 -6.32 -8.22
C GLY A 29 -25.87 -5.15 -7.99
N PHE A 30 -26.16 -4.37 -9.04
CA PHE A 30 -27.09 -3.25 -9.01
C PHE A 30 -28.52 -3.69 -8.59
N PHE A 31 -29.02 -4.78 -9.19
CA PHE A 31 -30.37 -5.31 -8.95
C PHE A 31 -30.48 -6.26 -7.75
N SER A 32 -29.38 -6.62 -7.10
CA SER A 32 -29.36 -7.56 -5.95
C SER A 32 -30.20 -7.11 -4.75
N ARG A 33 -30.49 -5.82 -4.63
CA ARG A 33 -31.34 -5.23 -3.58
C ARG A 33 -32.40 -4.35 -4.23
N PRO A 34 -33.57 -4.90 -4.63
CA PRO A 34 -34.61 -4.14 -5.34
C PRO A 34 -35.39 -3.21 -4.42
N LEU A 35 -35.50 -3.51 -3.12
CA LEU A 35 -36.30 -2.74 -2.18
C LEU A 35 -35.91 -1.25 -2.09
N PRO A 36 -34.61 -0.87 -1.97
CA PRO A 36 -34.21 0.53 -2.02
C PRO A 36 -34.61 1.27 -3.31
N LEU A 37 -34.56 0.58 -4.46
CA LEU A 37 -34.95 1.15 -5.74
C LEU A 37 -36.45 1.44 -5.77
N LEU A 38 -37.27 0.48 -5.34
CA LEU A 38 -38.72 0.67 -5.26
C LEU A 38 -39.08 1.77 -4.24
N ALA A 39 -38.45 1.80 -3.07
CA ALA A 39 -38.69 2.81 -2.05
C ALA A 39 -38.36 4.22 -2.54
N PHE A 40 -37.21 4.42 -3.18
CA PHE A 40 -36.80 5.72 -3.71
C PHE A 40 -37.69 6.16 -4.89
N THR A 41 -38.09 5.22 -5.75
CA THR A 41 -39.04 5.48 -6.84
C THR A 41 -40.37 5.95 -6.29
N SER A 42 -40.95 5.24 -5.32
CA SER A 42 -42.22 5.62 -4.68
C SER A 42 -42.15 6.97 -3.97
N ALA A 43 -41.07 7.25 -3.25
CA ALA A 43 -40.86 8.53 -2.58
C ALA A 43 -40.74 9.69 -3.59
N SER A 44 -39.95 9.50 -4.65
CA SER A 44 -39.76 10.49 -5.71
C SER A 44 -41.07 10.75 -6.46
N PHE A 45 -41.81 9.69 -6.78
CA PHE A 45 -43.12 9.77 -7.42
C PHE A 45 -44.09 10.56 -6.55
N GLY A 46 -44.23 10.21 -5.26
CA GLY A 46 -45.13 10.90 -4.34
C GLY A 46 -44.81 12.39 -4.19
N GLY A 47 -43.53 12.74 -4.12
CA GLY A 47 -43.08 14.14 -4.06
C GLY A 47 -43.41 14.92 -5.34
N LEU A 48 -43.02 14.40 -6.50
CA LEU A 48 -43.28 15.04 -7.80
C LEU A 48 -44.79 15.15 -8.10
N TRP A 49 -45.56 14.11 -7.78
CA TRP A 49 -47.01 14.10 -7.95
C TRP A 49 -47.71 15.14 -7.07
N SER A 50 -47.27 15.28 -5.81
CA SER A 50 -47.82 16.27 -4.89
C SER A 50 -47.55 17.71 -5.36
N ILE A 51 -46.34 17.98 -5.87
CA ILE A 51 -45.98 19.28 -6.46
C ILE A 51 -46.84 19.57 -7.69
N TYR A 52 -47.02 18.56 -8.56
CA TYR A 52 -47.84 18.66 -9.75
C TYR A 52 -49.30 19.00 -9.42
N GLU A 53 -49.96 18.23 -8.54
CA GLU A 53 -51.36 18.45 -8.16
C GLU A 53 -51.56 19.80 -7.46
N SER A 54 -50.64 20.20 -6.59
CA SER A 54 -50.67 21.52 -5.96
C SER A 54 -50.60 22.65 -7.00
N SER A 55 -49.73 22.51 -8.01
CA SER A 55 -49.55 23.50 -9.08
C SER A 55 -50.78 23.59 -9.98
N VAL A 56 -51.33 22.44 -10.41
CA VAL A 56 -52.53 22.38 -11.25
C VAL A 56 -53.75 22.97 -10.53
N SER A 57 -53.92 22.64 -9.25
CA SER A 57 -55.01 23.17 -8.42
C SER A 57 -54.89 24.68 -8.22
N SER A 58 -53.70 25.17 -7.87
CA SER A 58 -53.44 26.60 -7.63
C SER A 58 -53.64 27.46 -8.88
N LEU A 59 -53.26 26.94 -10.05
CA LEU A 59 -53.32 27.67 -11.32
C LEU A 59 -54.63 27.43 -12.12
N GLY A 60 -55.53 26.56 -11.64
CA GLY A 60 -56.78 26.24 -12.33
C GLY A 60 -56.59 25.61 -13.71
N LEU A 61 -55.50 24.86 -13.92
CA LEU A 61 -55.16 24.31 -15.24
C LEU A 61 -55.99 23.06 -15.56
N VAL A 62 -56.47 22.97 -16.80
CA VAL A 62 -57.05 21.73 -17.34
C VAL A 62 -55.92 20.89 -17.93
N THR A 63 -55.62 19.74 -17.35
CA THR A 63 -54.46 18.92 -17.72
C THR A 63 -54.85 17.47 -18.04
N ASN A 64 -54.10 16.85 -18.96
CA ASN A 64 -54.19 15.41 -19.24
C ASN A 64 -53.44 14.61 -18.16
N ARG A 65 -54.15 14.28 -17.06
CA ARG A 65 -53.59 13.58 -15.88
C ARG A 65 -52.89 12.26 -16.21
N PRO A 66 -53.42 11.38 -17.09
CA PRO A 66 -52.70 10.16 -17.51
C PRO A 66 -51.31 10.42 -18.07
N VAL A 67 -51.16 11.46 -18.91
CA VAL A 67 -49.87 11.81 -19.51
C VAL A 67 -48.91 12.36 -18.44
N ALA A 68 -49.39 13.21 -17.54
CA ALA A 68 -48.56 13.71 -16.43
C ALA A 68 -48.10 12.58 -15.51
N TYR A 69 -49.00 11.64 -15.18
CA TYR A 69 -48.69 10.47 -14.36
C TYR A 69 -47.57 9.62 -14.95
N THR A 70 -47.65 9.29 -16.26
CA THR A 70 -46.62 8.47 -16.92
C THR A 70 -45.27 9.17 -16.96
N TRP A 71 -45.24 10.48 -17.23
CA TRP A 71 -43.99 11.26 -17.19
C TRP A 71 -43.38 11.32 -15.79
N ILE A 72 -44.19 11.61 -14.77
CA ILE A 72 -43.71 11.68 -13.38
C ILE A 72 -43.18 10.31 -12.92
N LEU A 73 -43.88 9.22 -13.27
CA LEU A 73 -43.41 7.86 -12.98
C LEU A 73 -42.09 7.55 -13.69
N ALA A 74 -41.96 7.92 -14.97
CA ALA A 74 -40.72 7.72 -15.73
C ALA A 74 -39.55 8.51 -15.11
N ILE A 75 -39.76 9.78 -14.74
CA ILE A 75 -38.74 10.62 -14.09
C ILE A 75 -38.36 10.04 -12.72
N ALA A 76 -39.33 9.59 -11.93
CA ALA A 76 -39.08 8.96 -10.63
C ALA A 76 -38.24 7.68 -10.77
N ALA A 77 -38.56 6.83 -11.75
CA ALA A 77 -37.82 5.61 -12.03
C ALA A 77 -36.37 5.90 -12.47
N VAL A 78 -36.17 6.86 -13.38
CA VAL A 78 -34.83 7.29 -13.82
C VAL A 78 -34.03 7.88 -12.67
N SER A 79 -34.65 8.74 -11.84
CA SER A 79 -33.99 9.35 -10.68
C SER A 79 -33.56 8.29 -9.67
N SER A 80 -34.41 7.29 -9.44
CA SER A 80 -34.07 6.13 -8.60
C SER A 80 -32.94 5.29 -9.18
N ALA A 81 -32.92 5.08 -10.50
CA ALA A 81 -31.86 4.33 -11.16
C ALA A 81 -30.51 5.07 -11.04
N ILE A 82 -30.50 6.40 -11.24
CA ILE A 82 -29.31 7.25 -11.09
C ILE A 82 -28.83 7.24 -9.64
N SER A 83 -29.73 7.45 -8.67
CA SER A 83 -29.42 7.42 -7.25
C SER A 83 -28.82 6.06 -6.86
N ARG A 84 -29.43 4.96 -7.30
CA ARG A 84 -28.93 3.61 -7.04
C ARG A 84 -27.57 3.36 -7.67
N LEU A 85 -27.35 3.85 -8.89
CA LEU A 85 -26.07 3.73 -9.59
C LEU A 85 -24.98 4.49 -8.83
N TRP A 86 -25.31 5.68 -8.37
CA TRP A 86 -24.42 6.50 -7.55
C TRP A 86 -24.07 5.79 -6.23
N THR A 87 -25.05 5.27 -5.50
CA THR A 87 -24.81 4.47 -4.28
C THR A 87 -23.96 3.24 -4.57
N TYR A 88 -24.24 2.51 -5.65
CA TYR A 88 -23.50 1.32 -6.04
C TYR A 88 -22.02 1.65 -6.31
N VAL A 89 -21.75 2.67 -7.14
CA VAL A 89 -20.38 3.09 -7.47
C VAL A 89 -19.60 3.58 -6.24
N ASN A 90 -20.29 4.13 -5.24
CA ASN A 90 -19.70 4.62 -4.00
C ASN A 90 -19.80 3.62 -2.84
N THR A 91 -20.22 2.38 -3.09
CA THR A 91 -20.28 1.36 -2.04
C THR A 91 -18.86 0.94 -1.67
N ILE A 92 -18.51 1.09 -0.40
CA ILE A 92 -17.22 0.65 0.15
C ILE A 92 -17.33 -0.85 0.44
N PRO A 93 -16.42 -1.69 -0.08
CA PRO A 93 -16.37 -3.11 0.30
C PRO A 93 -16.03 -3.26 1.78
N ASP A 94 -16.67 -4.21 2.46
CA ASP A 94 -16.44 -4.46 3.89
C ASP A 94 -14.95 -4.61 4.22
N GLY A 95 -14.47 -3.91 5.25
CA GLY A 95 -13.07 -3.97 5.70
C GLY A 95 -12.10 -3.10 4.91
N LEU A 96 -12.62 -2.22 4.02
CA LEU A 96 -11.85 -1.18 3.33
C LEU A 96 -12.28 0.24 3.77
N ASP A 97 -12.87 0.36 4.95
CA ASP A 97 -13.50 1.58 5.46
C ASP A 97 -12.48 2.69 5.78
N GLU A 98 -11.26 2.31 6.14
CA GLU A 98 -10.17 3.24 6.49
C GLU A 98 -9.39 3.75 5.26
N LEU A 99 -9.67 3.22 4.06
CA LEU A 99 -8.96 3.58 2.85
C LEU A 99 -9.55 4.81 2.16
N LEU A 100 -8.73 5.44 1.30
CA LEU A 100 -9.21 6.52 0.44
C LEU A 100 -10.38 6.05 -0.45
N PRO A 101 -11.44 6.87 -0.64
CA PRO A 101 -12.61 6.49 -1.44
C PRO A 101 -12.27 6.00 -2.85
N HIS A 102 -11.23 6.56 -3.46
CA HIS A 102 -10.79 6.14 -4.79
C HIS A 102 -10.24 4.71 -4.81
N ALA A 103 -9.50 4.29 -3.78
CA ALA A 103 -8.93 2.95 -3.67
C ALA A 103 -10.03 1.92 -3.42
N SER A 104 -10.95 2.21 -2.50
CA SER A 104 -12.12 1.37 -2.23
C SER A 104 -13.01 1.21 -3.47
N ARG A 105 -13.15 2.26 -4.28
CA ARG A 105 -13.85 2.19 -5.57
C ARG A 105 -13.15 1.29 -6.59
N ILE A 106 -11.82 1.28 -6.65
CA ILE A 106 -11.06 0.36 -7.53
C ILE A 106 -11.35 -1.10 -7.12
N ALA A 107 -11.26 -1.40 -5.82
CA ALA A 107 -11.56 -2.72 -5.28
C ALA A 107 -13.03 -3.13 -5.46
N HIS A 108 -13.97 -2.19 -5.41
CA HIS A 108 -15.39 -2.48 -5.64
C HIS A 108 -15.68 -2.81 -7.11
N LEU A 109 -15.22 -1.94 -8.02
CA LEU A 109 -15.52 -2.04 -9.44
C LEU A 109 -14.74 -3.14 -10.15
N GLN A 110 -13.57 -3.52 -9.66
CA GLN A 110 -12.75 -4.60 -10.21
C GLN A 110 -12.62 -4.57 -11.74
N ARG A 111 -12.29 -3.39 -12.28
CA ARG A 111 -11.99 -3.20 -13.71
C ARG A 111 -10.74 -3.99 -14.11
N PRO A 112 -10.42 -4.15 -15.41
CA PRO A 112 -9.18 -4.81 -15.80
C PRO A 112 -7.94 -4.25 -15.07
N LYS A 113 -7.10 -5.16 -14.56
CA LYS A 113 -5.90 -4.86 -13.76
C LYS A 113 -6.18 -4.14 -12.43
N TRP A 114 -7.37 -4.32 -11.86
CA TRP A 114 -7.74 -3.65 -10.62
C TRP A 114 -6.83 -4.06 -9.46
N GLU A 115 -6.31 -5.29 -9.42
CA GLU A 115 -5.45 -5.78 -8.36
C GLU A 115 -4.20 -4.89 -8.21
N PHE A 116 -3.56 -4.60 -9.35
CA PHE A 116 -2.37 -3.75 -9.43
C PHE A 116 -2.71 -2.28 -9.19
N ARG A 117 -3.81 -1.78 -9.75
CA ARG A 117 -4.27 -0.39 -9.53
C ARG A 117 -4.61 -0.15 -8.07
N PHE A 118 -5.28 -1.10 -7.44
CA PHE A 118 -5.62 -1.07 -6.03
C PHE A 118 -4.35 -1.11 -5.20
N ALA A 119 -3.45 -2.05 -5.49
CA ALA A 119 -2.22 -2.18 -4.72
C ALA A 119 -1.35 -0.93 -4.78
N LYS A 120 -1.19 -0.36 -5.97
CA LYS A 120 -0.46 0.89 -6.19
C LYS A 120 -1.08 2.06 -5.42
N ALA A 121 -2.40 2.23 -5.53
CA ALA A 121 -3.14 3.30 -4.88
C ALA A 121 -3.01 3.25 -3.34
N VAL A 122 -3.18 2.06 -2.77
CA VAL A 122 -3.08 1.85 -1.31
C VAL A 122 -1.64 2.03 -0.85
N LEU A 123 -0.67 1.41 -1.53
CA LEU A 123 0.74 1.53 -1.19
C LEU A 123 1.19 3.01 -1.24
N ALA A 124 0.80 3.76 -2.27
CA ALA A 124 1.15 5.18 -2.43
C ALA A 124 0.62 6.02 -1.27
N HIS A 125 -0.64 5.77 -0.90
CA HIS A 125 -1.28 6.48 0.20
C HIS A 125 -0.59 6.21 1.54
N LEU A 126 -0.29 4.94 1.83
CA LEU A 126 0.23 4.53 3.13
C LEU A 126 1.73 4.82 3.31
N ILE A 127 2.52 4.78 2.22
CA ILE A 127 3.97 5.03 2.28
C ILE A 127 4.31 6.52 2.25
N SER A 128 3.54 7.34 1.51
CA SER A 128 3.82 8.77 1.38
C SER A 128 4.12 9.52 2.69
N PRO A 129 3.37 9.33 3.80
CA PRO A 129 3.71 10.00 5.06
C PRO A 129 5.03 9.51 5.67
N ILE A 130 5.37 8.22 5.52
CA ILE A 130 6.59 7.62 6.07
C ILE A 130 7.81 8.07 5.26
N ASP A 131 7.68 8.08 3.93
CA ASP A 131 8.74 8.58 3.05
C ASP A 131 9.00 10.07 3.32
N ARG A 132 7.95 10.88 3.52
CA ARG A 132 8.13 12.28 3.93
C ARG A 132 8.87 12.41 5.26
N GLU A 133 8.51 11.63 6.29
CA GLU A 133 9.24 11.61 7.56
C GLU A 133 10.72 11.28 7.33
N TRP A 134 11.02 10.27 6.52
CA TRP A 134 12.39 9.88 6.21
C TRP A 134 13.15 10.99 5.47
N GLN A 135 12.56 11.64 4.47
CA GLN A 135 13.18 12.76 3.76
C GLN A 135 13.43 13.94 4.70
N ASP A 136 12.50 14.24 5.62
CA ASP A 136 12.67 15.30 6.60
C ASP A 136 13.80 14.99 7.59
N ILE A 137 13.96 13.73 8.01
CA ILE A 137 15.10 13.29 8.82
C ILE A 137 16.41 13.39 8.02
N ARG A 138 16.43 12.92 6.77
CA ARG A 138 17.62 12.88 5.92
C ARG A 138 18.13 14.29 5.56
N ASN A 139 17.23 15.25 5.39
CA ASN A 139 17.55 16.62 5.02
C ASN A 139 17.75 17.54 6.24
N ASP A 140 17.91 16.98 7.45
CA ASP A 140 18.06 17.73 8.71
C ASP A 140 16.90 18.71 9.01
N ASN A 141 15.71 18.47 8.45
CA ASN A 141 14.51 19.29 8.73
C ASN A 141 13.88 18.94 10.09
N VAL A 142 14.17 17.75 10.62
CA VAL A 142 13.65 17.25 11.89
C VAL A 142 14.81 16.93 12.84
N TYR A 143 14.75 17.49 14.04
CA TYR A 143 15.72 17.18 15.09
C TYR A 143 15.46 15.78 15.69
N VAL A 144 16.43 14.89 15.57
CA VAL A 144 16.43 13.59 16.27
C VAL A 144 17.20 13.75 17.57
N VAL A 145 16.53 13.52 18.69
CA VAL A 145 17.15 13.62 20.02
C VAL A 145 18.21 12.53 20.15
N ALA A 146 19.48 12.93 20.11
CA ALA A 146 20.60 12.01 20.25
C ALA A 146 20.95 11.79 21.73
N SER A 147 21.24 10.54 22.10
CA SER A 147 21.61 10.15 23.46
C SER A 147 22.94 9.39 23.45
N ARG A 148 23.73 9.58 24.51
CA ARG A 148 24.94 8.79 24.72
C ARG A 148 24.56 7.44 25.35
N PRO A 149 25.13 6.32 24.88
CA PRO A 149 25.06 5.03 25.56
C PRO A 149 25.55 5.15 27.01
N ARG A 150 25.05 4.27 27.89
CA ARG A 150 25.48 4.24 29.31
C ARG A 150 26.96 3.93 29.46
N ASP A 151 27.46 3.03 28.63
CA ASP A 151 28.85 2.57 28.59
C ASP A 151 29.16 2.00 27.18
N PHE A 152 30.45 1.83 26.88
CA PHE A 152 30.90 1.27 25.61
C PHE A 152 30.44 -0.17 25.37
N ARG A 153 30.31 -0.98 26.43
CA ARG A 153 29.85 -2.37 26.29
C ARG A 153 28.42 -2.41 25.74
N SER A 154 27.55 -1.55 26.24
CA SER A 154 26.17 -1.39 25.81
C SER A 154 26.11 -0.91 24.36
N TYR A 155 26.96 0.06 23.99
CA TYR A 155 27.10 0.49 22.60
C TYR A 155 27.57 -0.64 21.68
N PHE A 156 28.61 -1.38 22.09
CA PHE A 156 29.17 -2.47 21.31
C PHE A 156 28.17 -3.62 21.11
N GLN A 157 27.40 -3.97 22.15
CA GLN A 157 26.32 -4.95 22.03
C GLN A 157 25.22 -4.50 21.07
N TRP A 158 24.81 -3.24 21.15
CA TRP A 158 23.87 -2.65 20.19
C TRP A 158 24.42 -2.72 18.76
N LEU A 159 25.68 -2.30 18.57
CA LEU A 159 26.37 -2.30 17.29
C LEU A 159 26.47 -3.71 16.69
N ALA A 160 26.82 -4.70 17.52
CA ALA A 160 26.96 -6.10 17.10
C ALA A 160 25.63 -6.72 16.65
N GLY A 161 24.49 -6.25 17.17
CA GLY A 161 23.17 -6.72 16.74
C GLY A 161 22.66 -6.08 15.43
N ARG A 162 23.30 -5.00 14.95
CA ARG A 162 22.86 -4.27 13.75
C ARG A 162 22.87 -5.11 12.47
N PRO A 163 23.96 -5.85 12.14
CA PRO A 163 23.99 -6.68 10.93
C PRO A 163 22.89 -7.75 10.93
N ASP A 164 22.69 -8.42 12.07
CA ASP A 164 21.67 -9.47 12.21
C ASP A 164 20.26 -8.91 12.02
N ASN A 165 19.95 -7.76 12.61
CA ASN A 165 18.67 -7.09 12.44
C ASN A 165 18.44 -6.67 10.98
N CYS A 166 19.45 -6.10 10.32
CA CYS A 166 19.38 -5.72 8.91
C CYS A 166 19.16 -6.94 8.01
N SER A 167 19.86 -8.06 8.26
CA SER A 167 19.71 -9.31 7.52
C SER A 167 18.31 -9.92 7.68
N ARG A 168 17.76 -9.89 8.90
CA ARG A 168 16.38 -10.33 9.17
C ARG A 168 15.36 -9.46 8.44
N MET A 169 15.52 -8.14 8.47
CA MET A 169 14.65 -7.24 7.71
C MET A 169 14.72 -7.52 6.21
N LEU A 170 15.91 -7.77 5.65
CA LEU A 170 16.09 -8.11 4.24
C LEU A 170 15.41 -9.45 3.89
N THR A 171 15.48 -10.44 4.77
CA THR A 171 14.80 -11.73 4.57
C THR A 171 13.28 -11.55 4.54
N VAL A 172 12.73 -10.75 5.46
CA VAL A 172 11.30 -10.41 5.45
C VAL A 172 10.95 -9.63 4.18
N ALA A 173 11.77 -8.67 3.76
CA ALA A 173 11.56 -7.90 2.54
C ALA A 173 11.48 -8.80 1.30
N LYS A 174 12.45 -9.69 1.12
CA LYS A 174 12.48 -10.66 0.02
C LYS A 174 11.23 -11.54 0.04
N LYS A 175 10.90 -12.12 1.20
CA LYS A 175 9.72 -12.98 1.35
C LYS A 175 8.43 -12.23 0.97
N THR A 176 8.22 -11.05 1.53
CA THR A 176 6.97 -10.31 1.35
C THR A 176 6.83 -9.76 -0.07
N MET A 177 7.89 -9.15 -0.62
CA MET A 177 7.81 -8.49 -1.94
C MET A 177 7.94 -9.46 -3.12
N LEU A 178 8.77 -10.51 -3.03
CA LEU A 178 9.03 -11.43 -4.14
C LEU A 178 8.05 -12.61 -4.20
N PHE A 179 7.40 -12.94 -3.09
CA PHE A 179 6.51 -14.11 -2.99
C PHE A 179 5.11 -13.76 -2.52
N GLU A 180 4.96 -13.20 -1.32
CA GLU A 180 3.65 -13.07 -0.70
C GLU A 180 2.75 -12.04 -1.39
N LEU A 181 3.31 -10.91 -1.83
CA LEU A 181 2.55 -9.91 -2.58
C LEU A 181 2.16 -10.41 -3.98
N PRO A 182 3.06 -10.93 -4.82
CA PRO A 182 2.66 -11.53 -6.11
C PRO A 182 1.57 -12.58 -5.95
N GLN A 183 1.68 -13.47 -4.95
CA GLN A 183 0.64 -14.48 -4.67
C GLN A 183 -0.73 -13.86 -4.31
N ALA A 184 -0.76 -12.70 -3.66
CA ALA A 184 -1.99 -11.99 -3.34
C ALA A 184 -2.58 -11.25 -4.56
N LEU A 185 -1.73 -10.84 -5.51
CA LEU A 185 -2.13 -10.18 -6.75
C LEU A 185 -2.60 -11.16 -7.82
N THR A 186 -2.10 -12.40 -7.80
CA THR A 186 -2.49 -13.42 -8.77
C THR A 186 -3.92 -13.87 -8.54
N SER A 187 -4.74 -13.75 -9.58
CA SER A 187 -6.08 -14.32 -9.63
C SER A 187 -6.08 -15.61 -10.44
N THR A 188 -6.86 -16.61 -10.03
CA THR A 188 -7.17 -17.77 -10.88
C THR A 188 -8.66 -17.83 -11.17
N GLU A 189 -9.07 -18.58 -12.20
CA GLU A 189 -10.50 -18.77 -12.52
C GLU A 189 -11.30 -19.33 -11.32
N GLN A 190 -10.65 -20.15 -10.49
CA GLN A 190 -11.25 -20.80 -9.33
C GLN A 190 -11.20 -19.92 -8.07
N LYS A 191 -10.23 -19.00 -7.99
CA LYS A 191 -10.01 -18.12 -6.84
C LYS A 191 -9.67 -16.71 -7.31
N PRO A 192 -10.67 -15.80 -7.39
CA PRO A 192 -10.40 -14.40 -7.70
C PRO A 192 -9.54 -13.76 -6.59
N ALA A 193 -8.76 -12.75 -6.93
CA ALA A 193 -8.00 -12.01 -5.94
C ALA A 193 -8.94 -11.33 -4.92
N ASP A 194 -8.56 -11.44 -3.65
CA ASP A 194 -9.30 -10.83 -2.54
C ASP A 194 -8.69 -9.46 -2.20
N PRO A 195 -9.44 -8.35 -2.30
CA PRO A 195 -8.97 -7.03 -1.90
C PRO A 195 -8.40 -6.98 -0.47
N LYS A 196 -8.96 -7.75 0.47
CA LYS A 196 -8.47 -7.79 1.86
C LYS A 196 -7.10 -8.44 1.95
N GLN A 197 -6.89 -9.53 1.21
CA GLN A 197 -5.60 -10.20 1.14
C GLN A 197 -4.53 -9.27 0.55
N ILE A 198 -4.86 -8.54 -0.52
CA ILE A 198 -3.95 -7.54 -1.11
C ILE A 198 -3.62 -6.44 -0.09
N LEU A 199 -4.64 -5.87 0.57
CA LEU A 199 -4.45 -4.85 1.60
C LEU A 199 -3.54 -5.33 2.73
N ASN A 200 -3.77 -6.53 3.26
CA ASN A 200 -2.96 -7.10 4.34
C ASN A 200 -1.48 -7.25 3.95
N ARG A 201 -1.21 -7.65 2.70
CA ARG A 201 0.18 -7.74 2.20
C ARG A 201 0.82 -6.38 2.01
N ILE A 202 0.05 -5.39 1.55
CA ILE A 202 0.53 -4.01 1.46
C ILE A 202 0.83 -3.45 2.84
N GLN A 203 -0.03 -3.68 3.83
CA GLN A 203 0.22 -3.26 5.20
C GLN A 203 1.52 -3.87 5.75
N THR A 204 1.79 -5.14 5.45
CA THR A 204 3.05 -5.79 5.82
C THR A 204 4.28 -5.09 5.19
N ILE A 205 4.17 -4.63 3.93
CA ILE A 205 5.22 -3.86 3.26
C ILE A 205 5.39 -2.48 3.89
N VAL A 206 4.27 -1.82 4.22
CA VAL A 206 4.27 -0.51 4.89
C VAL A 206 4.92 -0.60 6.27
N ASP A 207 4.62 -1.65 7.03
CA ASP A 207 5.21 -1.88 8.36
C ASP A 207 6.72 -2.16 8.22
N LEU A 208 7.12 -2.99 7.26
CA LEU A 208 8.54 -3.20 6.96
C LEU A 208 9.25 -1.88 6.56
N TYR A 209 8.62 -1.05 5.73
CA TYR A 209 9.18 0.24 5.34
C TYR A 209 9.31 1.17 6.56
N ARG A 210 8.32 1.19 7.45
CA ARG A 210 8.37 1.92 8.72
C ARG A 210 9.52 1.45 9.60
N GLU A 211 9.69 0.13 9.76
CA GLU A 211 10.80 -0.45 10.51
C GLU A 211 12.16 -0.11 9.87
N SER A 212 12.22 0.00 8.54
CA SER A 212 13.42 0.44 7.83
C SER A 212 13.83 1.87 8.16
N VAL A 213 12.85 2.76 8.32
CA VAL A 213 13.08 4.15 8.74
C VAL A 213 13.43 4.22 10.23
N ALA A 214 12.74 3.44 11.07
CA ALA A 214 13.03 3.34 12.49
C ALA A 214 14.46 2.81 12.76
N PHE A 215 14.93 1.86 11.95
CA PHE A 215 16.30 1.34 12.00
C PHE A 215 17.35 2.43 11.77
N GLU A 216 17.13 3.34 10.81
CA GLU A 216 18.04 4.47 10.55
C GLU A 216 17.92 5.55 11.64
N LYS A 217 16.69 5.88 12.05
CA LYS A 217 16.42 6.85 13.11
C LYS A 217 17.12 6.45 14.42
N THR A 218 17.15 5.14 14.72
CA THR A 218 17.86 4.61 15.89
C THR A 218 19.37 4.84 15.80
N SER A 219 19.98 4.75 14.62
CA SER A 219 21.40 5.10 14.45
C SER A 219 21.63 6.58 14.73
N LEU A 220 20.82 7.45 14.14
CA LEU A 220 20.93 8.89 14.31
C LEU A 220 20.67 9.35 15.76
N ALA A 221 19.89 8.59 16.52
CA ALA A 221 19.60 8.86 17.93
C ALA A 221 20.72 8.45 18.90
N ILE A 222 21.83 7.88 18.43
CA ILE A 222 22.94 7.44 19.27
C ILE A 222 24.18 8.28 18.98
N ILE A 223 24.75 8.87 20.03
CA ILE A 223 26.08 9.50 19.96
C ILE A 223 27.11 8.40 20.24
N PRO A 224 27.88 7.94 19.24
CA PRO A 224 28.86 6.87 19.45
C PRO A 224 30.05 7.35 20.29
N PRO A 225 30.76 6.44 20.98
CA PRO A 225 32.10 6.71 21.50
C PRO A 225 33.04 7.19 20.38
N ASP A 226 34.01 8.04 20.71
CA ASP A 226 34.90 8.68 19.72
C ASP A 226 35.67 7.63 18.90
N GLU A 227 36.08 6.52 19.53
CA GLU A 227 36.78 5.41 18.89
C GLU A 227 35.93 4.65 17.87
N MET A 228 34.61 4.79 17.95
CA MET A 228 33.61 4.08 17.14
C MET A 228 32.91 4.99 16.13
N LEU A 229 33.26 6.28 16.07
CA LEU A 229 32.60 7.27 15.23
C LEU A 229 32.58 6.87 13.74
N ILE A 230 33.70 6.33 13.23
CA ILE A 230 33.82 5.91 11.83
C ILE A 230 32.93 4.69 11.56
N VAL A 231 33.04 3.66 12.40
CA VAL A 231 32.21 2.44 12.32
C VAL A 231 30.73 2.80 12.33
N HIS A 232 30.31 3.70 13.21
CA HIS A 232 28.94 4.17 13.32
C HIS A 232 28.45 4.82 12.03
N LYS A 233 29.24 5.76 11.48
CA LYS A 233 28.88 6.48 10.25
C LYS A 233 28.73 5.54 9.06
N LEU A 234 29.56 4.51 8.95
CA LEU A 234 29.50 3.53 7.87
C LEU A 234 28.22 2.68 7.89
N GLN A 235 27.47 2.65 9.00
CA GLN A 235 26.20 1.94 9.11
C GLN A 235 24.98 2.76 8.65
N ILE A 236 25.15 4.05 8.37
CA ILE A 236 24.06 4.91 7.90
C ILE A 236 23.69 4.50 6.48
N GLY A 237 22.39 4.31 6.23
CA GLY A 237 21.89 3.91 4.91
C GLY A 237 21.84 2.39 4.70
N TRP A 238 22.17 1.58 5.70
CA TRP A 238 22.09 0.12 5.59
C TRP A 238 20.69 -0.40 5.26
N ALA A 239 19.63 0.33 5.61
CA ALA A 239 18.26 -0.03 5.27
C ALA A 239 17.76 0.60 3.94
N GLU A 240 18.60 1.34 3.22
CA GLU A 240 18.28 1.94 1.92
C GLU A 240 17.88 0.90 0.85
N PRO A 241 18.57 -0.25 0.70
CA PRO A 241 18.16 -1.27 -0.27
C PRO A 241 16.71 -1.78 -0.08
N ILE A 242 16.20 -1.79 1.15
CA ILE A 242 14.82 -2.19 1.44
C ILE A 242 13.84 -1.11 0.96
N ARG A 243 14.16 0.17 1.20
CA ARG A 243 13.32 1.29 0.72
C ARG A 243 13.33 1.37 -0.80
N ASP A 244 14.50 1.17 -1.42
CA ASP A 244 14.64 1.15 -2.87
C ASP A 244 13.86 0.00 -3.50
N ALA A 245 13.86 -1.19 -2.89
CA ALA A 245 13.03 -2.31 -3.32
C ALA A 245 11.53 -1.96 -3.34
N VAL A 246 11.06 -1.16 -2.36
CA VAL A 246 9.68 -0.67 -2.35
C VAL A 246 9.41 0.34 -3.47
N HIS A 247 10.36 1.23 -3.77
CA HIS A 247 10.24 2.14 -4.92
C HIS A 247 10.27 1.39 -6.26
N GLN A 248 11.10 0.35 -6.38
CA GLN A 248 11.10 -0.54 -7.53
C GLN A 248 9.73 -1.24 -7.68
N LEU A 249 9.14 -1.70 -6.57
CA LEU A 249 7.80 -2.28 -6.57
C LEU A 249 6.73 -1.28 -7.05
N PHE A 250 6.80 -0.01 -6.63
CA PHE A 250 5.90 1.02 -7.17
C PHE A 250 6.00 1.17 -8.67
N LYS A 251 7.24 1.21 -9.19
CA LYS A 251 7.50 1.30 -10.61
C LYS A 251 6.91 0.09 -11.35
N PHE A 252 7.10 -1.11 -10.82
CA PHE A 252 6.48 -2.31 -11.36
C PHE A 252 4.95 -2.23 -11.42
N LEU A 253 4.31 -1.84 -10.32
CA LEU A 253 2.85 -1.71 -10.28
C LEU A 253 2.35 -0.67 -11.29
N GLN A 254 3.11 0.42 -11.48
CA GLN A 254 2.85 1.43 -12.52
C GLN A 254 3.00 0.84 -13.92
N ASP A 255 4.12 0.18 -14.21
CA ASP A 255 4.42 -0.41 -15.52
C ASP A 255 3.34 -1.42 -15.93
N VAL A 256 2.89 -2.28 -15.00
CA VAL A 256 1.78 -3.22 -15.24
C VAL A 256 0.47 -2.48 -15.57
N CYS A 257 0.20 -1.37 -14.90
CA CYS A 257 -1.01 -0.57 -15.14
C CYS A 257 -1.02 0.11 -16.51
N ASP A 258 0.16 0.46 -17.04
CA ASP A 258 0.32 1.25 -18.27
C ASP A 258 0.37 0.38 -19.54
N VAL A 259 0.73 -0.90 -19.41
CA VAL A 259 0.71 -1.86 -20.53
C VAL A 259 -0.71 -1.99 -21.12
N ASP A 260 -0.82 -2.06 -22.46
CA ASP A 260 -2.11 -2.28 -23.13
C ASP A 260 -2.66 -3.67 -22.79
N PRO A 261 -3.92 -3.80 -22.30
CA PRO A 261 -4.57 -5.08 -22.06
C PRO A 261 -4.62 -6.03 -23.26
N LYS A 262 -4.46 -5.51 -24.49
CA LYS A 262 -4.53 -6.29 -25.73
C LYS A 262 -3.21 -6.94 -26.12
N THR A 263 -2.11 -6.60 -25.46
CA THR A 263 -0.82 -7.23 -25.71
C THR A 263 -0.66 -8.42 -24.77
N GLU A 264 -0.42 -9.62 -25.30
CA GLU A 264 -0.05 -10.82 -24.52
C GLU A 264 1.37 -10.66 -23.95
N SER A 265 1.59 -9.64 -23.12
CA SER A 265 2.88 -9.37 -22.52
C SER A 265 3.02 -10.21 -21.26
N ASN A 266 3.91 -11.19 -21.30
CA ASN A 266 4.48 -11.74 -20.08
C ASN A 266 5.30 -10.63 -19.41
N ILE A 267 4.78 -10.05 -18.33
CA ILE A 267 5.48 -9.00 -17.60
C ILE A 267 6.47 -9.65 -16.65
N ALA A 268 7.72 -9.75 -17.09
CA ALA A 268 8.82 -10.12 -16.21
C ALA A 268 9.24 -8.88 -15.40
N PHE A 269 9.46 -9.06 -14.10
CA PHE A 269 9.96 -8.01 -13.23
C PHE A 269 11.00 -8.55 -12.26
N THR A 270 11.98 -7.72 -11.96
CA THR A 270 13.07 -8.04 -11.05
C THR A 270 13.17 -6.93 -10.02
N ILE A 271 13.03 -7.28 -8.74
CA ILE A 271 13.40 -6.40 -7.63
C ILE A 271 14.83 -6.75 -7.24
N THR A 272 15.74 -5.80 -7.40
CA THR A 272 17.12 -5.96 -6.94
C THR A 272 17.24 -5.52 -5.48
N PHE A 273 17.80 -6.41 -4.66
CA PHE A 273 18.19 -6.10 -3.29
C PHE A 273 19.71 -6.02 -3.25
N ASP A 274 20.23 -4.82 -3.45
CA ASP A 274 21.66 -4.58 -3.34
C ASP A 274 22.15 -4.75 -1.90
N GLY A 275 23.45 -4.99 -1.73
CA GLY A 275 24.07 -5.05 -0.41
C GLY A 275 23.99 -3.69 0.30
N PRO A 276 24.06 -3.67 1.64
CA PRO A 276 24.18 -2.41 2.39
C PRO A 276 25.38 -1.60 1.89
N PRO A 277 25.27 -0.27 1.77
CA PRO A 277 26.39 0.57 1.37
C PRO A 277 27.55 0.45 2.37
N ASN A 278 28.79 0.60 1.87
CA ASN A 278 30.02 0.65 2.66
C ASN A 278 30.29 -0.59 3.53
N ILE A 279 29.73 -1.76 3.19
CA ILE A 279 29.89 -2.97 4.01
C ILE A 279 31.35 -3.43 4.11
N ASP A 280 32.12 -3.28 3.04
CA ASP A 280 33.54 -3.66 3.00
C ASP A 280 34.38 -2.74 3.90
N ASP A 281 34.16 -1.42 3.79
CA ASP A 281 34.81 -0.41 4.63
C ASP A 281 34.45 -0.60 6.10
N TYR A 282 33.18 -0.94 6.38
CA TYR A 282 32.72 -1.28 7.73
C TYR A 282 33.48 -2.49 8.29
N CYS A 283 33.63 -3.55 7.50
CA CYS A 283 34.35 -4.76 7.94
C CYS A 283 35.84 -4.47 8.21
N ALA A 284 36.47 -3.67 7.35
CA ALA A 284 37.85 -3.26 7.51
C ALA A 284 38.05 -2.42 8.78
N GLU A 285 37.17 -1.45 9.01
CA GLU A 285 37.24 -0.58 10.19
C GLU A 285 36.94 -1.33 11.48
N LEU A 286 35.95 -2.23 11.48
CA LEU A 286 35.66 -3.09 12.62
C LEU A 286 36.86 -3.97 12.99
N ALA A 287 37.58 -4.49 11.99
CA ALA A 287 38.82 -5.25 12.21
C ALA A 287 39.93 -4.39 12.81
N ARG A 288 40.05 -3.12 12.40
CA ARG A 288 40.98 -2.15 13.01
C ARG A 288 40.63 -1.91 14.48
N VAL A 289 39.37 -1.61 14.79
CA VAL A 289 38.91 -1.32 16.15
C VAL A 289 39.05 -2.55 17.06
N LYS A 290 38.79 -3.76 16.55
CA LYS A 290 38.97 -5.01 17.30
C LYS A 290 40.42 -5.19 17.81
N ARG A 291 41.42 -4.70 17.07
CA ARG A 291 42.83 -4.74 17.52
C ARG A 291 43.12 -3.73 18.63
N LEU A 292 42.38 -2.63 18.68
CA LEU A 292 42.52 -1.56 19.67
C LEU A 292 41.66 -1.79 20.93
N LEU A 293 40.71 -2.73 20.86
CA LEU A 293 39.75 -3.01 21.94
C LEU A 293 40.38 -3.14 23.33
N PRO A 294 41.52 -3.84 23.53
CA PRO A 294 42.14 -3.95 24.86
C PRO A 294 42.52 -2.57 25.44
N GLN A 295 43.09 -1.69 24.63
CA GLN A 295 43.51 -0.34 25.04
C GLN A 295 42.32 0.58 25.31
N ILE A 296 41.21 0.38 24.59
CA ILE A 296 39.97 1.14 24.78
C ILE A 296 39.31 0.72 26.10
N MET A 297 39.25 -0.59 26.36
CA MET A 297 38.68 -1.12 27.60
C MET A 297 39.48 -0.71 28.85
N GLU A 298 40.80 -0.56 28.75
CA GLU A 298 41.65 -0.08 29.86
C GLU A 298 41.43 1.41 30.21
N LYS A 299 40.91 2.22 29.28
CA LYS A 299 40.71 3.67 29.49
C LYS A 299 39.35 4.04 30.06
N GLU A 300 38.36 3.18 29.89
CA GLU A 300 36.98 3.42 30.36
C GLU A 300 36.67 2.78 31.73
N TRP A 301 37.60 1.99 32.27
CA TRP A 301 37.55 1.44 33.62
C TRP A 301 38.41 2.26 34.57
#